data_AF-A0A7G5LUC6-F1
#
_entry.id   AF-A0A7G5LUC6-F1
#
_cell.length_a   1.000
_cell.length_b   1.000
_cell.length_c   1.000
_cell.angle_alpha   90.00
_cell.angle_beta   90.00
_cell.angle_gamma   90.00
#
_symmetry.space_group_name_H-M   'P 1'
#
loop_
_entity.id
_entity.type
_entity.pdbx_description
1 polymer ?
#
loop_
_entity_poly.entity_id
_entity_poly.type
_entity_poly.pdbx_seq_one_letter_code
_entity_poly.pdbx_strand_id
1 'polypeptide(L)'
;MGRLIARLKAWFARVRRRWPFVDHVVRTIQHFGQVRGSILSGGITYFGFLSVFPILALAFFVVGYISEYFPGAQDALETAIDQILPGIVTAEDPPPAGQISFDQIAATRNVAGVIGALGVLYTGLGFVSNLRTSLEAAFGVPTQKSYGFLPGKLRDLATLVLVGLILMVSVGLSGAVTQYTGDLLHQIGVESTPVDITVKVLSVLLGIASSALLFFALYRLLPHTDVPDHALWRGAFLAAVGFEAIKQLASFILGAAAGGALASLALSVTLLVWIYYFAQLTIYGASWAMTSPEARTRGVEVVPHVVPAFGAVAAGPLGAAPARSAEAEEERSEAIAASRTLLVAGALAAAAWAWIRHDKARSKA
;
A
#
# COMPACT_ATOMS: atom_id res chain seq x y z
N MET A 1 -19.43 -16.72 34.60
CA MET A 1 -18.70 -16.38 33.35
C MET A 1 -17.71 -17.46 32.88
N GLY A 2 -16.80 -17.97 33.74
CA GLY A 2 -15.74 -18.90 33.32
C GLY A 2 -16.18 -20.21 32.64
N ARG A 3 -17.30 -20.82 33.07
CA ARG A 3 -17.85 -22.04 32.45
C ARG A 3 -18.38 -21.84 31.03
N LEU A 4 -18.90 -20.64 30.72
CA LEU A 4 -19.36 -20.28 29.38
C LEU A 4 -18.18 -20.11 28.42
N ILE A 5 -17.13 -19.42 28.88
CA ILE A 5 -15.88 -19.22 28.13
C ILE A 5 -15.20 -20.58 27.86
N ALA A 6 -15.16 -21.49 28.83
CA ALA A 6 -14.59 -22.82 28.67
C ALA A 6 -15.38 -23.66 27.64
N ARG A 7 -16.72 -23.60 27.67
CA ARG A 7 -17.59 -24.28 26.69
C ARG A 7 -17.40 -23.72 25.28
N LEU A 8 -17.31 -22.40 25.14
CA LEU A 8 -17.03 -21.74 23.86
C LEU A 8 -15.66 -22.13 23.32
N LYS A 9 -14.61 -22.12 24.15
CA LYS A 9 -13.26 -22.59 23.76
C LYS A 9 -13.27 -24.05 23.32
N ALA A 10 -13.96 -24.93 24.04
CA ALA A 10 -14.05 -26.35 23.70
C ALA A 10 -14.88 -26.61 22.42
N TRP A 11 -15.96 -25.86 22.20
CA TRP A 11 -16.70 -25.90 20.94
C TRP A 11 -15.85 -25.41 19.77
N PHE A 12 -15.17 -24.28 19.92
CA PHE A 12 -14.30 -23.72 18.90
C PHE A 12 -13.13 -24.66 18.55
N ALA A 13 -12.52 -25.29 19.56
CA ALA A 13 -11.48 -26.30 19.36
C ALA A 13 -12.00 -27.54 18.60
N ARG A 14 -13.27 -27.95 18.81
CA ARG A 14 -13.90 -29.04 18.06
C ARG A 14 -14.17 -28.67 16.60
N VAL A 15 -14.68 -27.46 16.34
CA VAL A 15 -14.89 -26.95 14.97
C VAL A 15 -13.55 -26.89 14.22
N ARG A 16 -12.51 -26.36 14.88
CA ARG A 16 -11.14 -26.28 14.36
C ARG A 16 -10.58 -27.65 13.96
N ARG A 17 -10.82 -28.69 14.77
CA ARG A 17 -10.39 -30.06 14.44
C ARG A 17 -11.19 -30.70 13.31
N ARG A 18 -12.45 -30.29 13.10
CA ARG A 18 -13.34 -30.89 12.12
C ARG A 18 -13.26 -30.21 10.74
N TRP A 19 -12.87 -28.94 10.69
CA TRP A 19 -12.82 -28.13 9.45
C TRP A 19 -11.40 -27.58 9.25
N PRO A 20 -10.55 -28.25 8.44
CA PRO A 20 -9.16 -27.83 8.18
C PRO A 20 -9.05 -26.39 7.65
N PHE A 21 -10.03 -25.93 6.87
CA PHE A 21 -10.11 -24.56 6.38
C PHE A 21 -10.23 -23.54 7.53
N VAL A 22 -11.12 -23.78 8.49
CA VAL A 22 -11.32 -22.88 9.66
C VAL A 22 -10.08 -22.84 10.52
N ASP A 23 -9.41 -23.97 10.71
CA ASP A 23 -8.10 -24.01 11.39
C ASP A 23 -7.06 -23.17 10.66
N HIS A 24 -7.00 -23.26 9.34
CA HIS A 24 -6.06 -22.48 8.55
C HIS A 24 -6.32 -20.97 8.66
N VAL A 25 -7.58 -20.53 8.53
CA VAL A 25 -7.99 -19.12 8.74
C VAL A 25 -7.55 -18.62 10.11
N VAL A 26 -7.83 -19.38 11.17
CA VAL A 26 -7.45 -18.98 12.54
C VAL A 26 -5.92 -18.87 12.66
N ARG A 27 -5.16 -19.80 12.08
CA ARG A 27 -3.69 -19.72 12.07
C ARG A 27 -3.19 -18.49 11.32
N THR A 28 -3.79 -18.18 10.17
CA THR A 28 -3.45 -16.99 9.38
C THR A 28 -3.65 -15.71 10.18
N ILE A 29 -4.78 -15.57 10.88
CA ILE A 29 -5.06 -14.41 11.73
C ILE A 29 -4.07 -14.34 12.91
N GLN A 30 -3.77 -15.48 13.53
CA GLN A 30 -2.79 -15.56 14.62
C GLN A 30 -1.39 -15.15 14.14
N HIS A 31 -0.97 -15.66 12.98
CA HIS A 31 0.32 -15.33 12.37
C HIS A 31 0.40 -13.85 12.01
N PHE A 32 -0.64 -13.28 11.38
CA PHE A 32 -0.75 -11.85 11.10
C PHE A 32 -0.56 -11.01 12.38
N GLY A 33 -1.18 -11.43 13.48
CA GLY A 33 -1.00 -10.77 14.78
C GLY A 33 0.43 -10.90 15.33
N GLN A 34 1.04 -12.08 15.22
CA GLN A 34 2.40 -12.37 15.70
C GLN A 34 3.47 -11.53 14.98
N VAL A 35 3.34 -11.38 13.65
CA VAL A 35 4.27 -10.58 12.85
C VAL A 35 3.95 -9.08 12.88
N ARG A 36 2.98 -8.65 13.71
CA ARG A 36 2.48 -7.27 13.77
C ARG A 36 2.05 -6.75 12.38
N GLY A 37 1.30 -7.56 11.65
CA GLY A 37 0.90 -7.30 10.26
C GLY A 37 0.26 -5.93 10.03
N SER A 38 -0.49 -5.38 11.00
CA SER A 38 -1.03 -4.02 10.91
C SER A 38 0.05 -2.94 10.88
N ILE A 39 1.13 -3.10 11.65
CA ILE A 39 2.26 -2.16 11.67
C ILE A 39 3.05 -2.26 10.36
N LEU A 40 3.30 -3.49 9.88
CA LEU A 40 3.93 -3.72 8.58
C LEU A 40 3.13 -3.08 7.44
N SER A 41 1.80 -3.26 7.47
CA SER A 41 0.89 -2.65 6.50
C SER A 41 0.92 -1.12 6.57
N GLY A 42 1.04 -0.55 7.78
CA GLY A 42 1.20 0.90 7.97
C GLY A 42 2.49 1.44 7.32
N GLY A 43 3.61 0.72 7.46
CA GLY A 43 4.87 1.08 6.80
C GLY A 43 4.78 1.05 5.28
N ILE A 44 4.12 0.04 4.69
CA ILE A 44 3.85 -0.03 3.25
C ILE A 44 2.98 1.15 2.81
N THR A 45 1.96 1.47 3.60
CA THR A 45 1.00 2.53 3.31
C THR A 45 1.65 3.91 3.26
N TYR A 46 2.53 4.21 4.23
CA TYR A 46 3.25 5.48 4.27
C TYR A 46 4.05 5.74 3.00
N PHE A 47 4.89 4.79 2.58
CA PHE A 47 5.66 4.94 1.34
C PHE A 47 4.80 4.87 0.09
N GLY A 48 3.73 4.06 0.11
CA GLY A 48 2.79 3.96 -1.00
C GLY A 48 2.10 5.31 -1.25
N PHE A 49 1.59 5.94 -0.19
CA PHE A 49 0.96 7.26 -0.27
C PHE A 49 1.96 8.35 -0.69
N LEU A 50 3.17 8.36 -0.12
CA LEU A 50 4.21 9.31 -0.50
C LEU A 50 4.64 9.16 -1.98
N SER A 51 4.55 7.94 -2.52
CA SER A 51 4.88 7.65 -3.93
C SER A 51 3.83 8.17 -4.92
N VAL A 52 2.63 8.51 -4.47
CA VAL A 52 1.57 9.01 -5.35
C VAL A 52 1.99 10.32 -6.01
N PHE A 53 2.54 11.28 -5.25
CA PHE A 53 2.90 12.60 -5.82
C PHE A 53 3.97 12.51 -6.91
N PRO A 54 5.08 11.78 -6.72
CA PRO A 54 6.07 11.65 -7.78
C PRO A 54 5.57 10.81 -8.96
N ILE A 55 4.74 9.78 -8.73
CA ILE A 55 4.13 9.00 -9.81
C ILE A 55 3.24 9.90 -10.66
N LEU A 56 2.44 10.78 -10.03
CA LEU A 56 1.62 11.76 -10.74
C LEU A 56 2.48 12.74 -11.55
N ALA A 57 3.56 13.28 -10.96
CA ALA A 57 4.49 14.16 -11.66
C ALA A 57 5.14 13.47 -12.88
N LEU A 58 5.53 12.20 -12.73
CA LEU A 58 6.07 11.39 -13.82
C LEU A 58 5.01 11.09 -14.88
N ALA A 59 3.77 10.80 -14.47
CA ALA A 59 2.66 10.62 -15.39
C ALA A 59 2.45 11.88 -16.23
N PHE A 60 2.35 13.06 -15.62
CA PHE A 60 2.24 14.34 -16.34
C PHE A 60 3.40 14.60 -17.31
N PHE A 61 4.63 14.19 -16.96
CA PHE A 61 5.77 14.28 -17.86
C PHE A 61 5.63 13.38 -19.09
N VAL A 62 5.36 12.09 -18.89
CA VAL A 62 5.18 11.11 -19.98
C VAL A 62 4.06 11.58 -20.91
N VAL A 63 2.97 12.00 -20.31
CA VAL A 63 1.79 12.54 -20.97
C VAL A 63 2.11 13.79 -21.80
N GLY A 64 2.74 14.81 -21.20
CA GLY A 64 3.08 16.05 -21.90
C GLY A 64 4.11 15.84 -23.01
N TYR A 65 4.82 14.72 -22.99
CA TYR A 65 5.67 14.28 -24.09
C TYR A 65 4.85 13.61 -25.20
N ILE A 66 3.98 12.66 -24.87
CA ILE A 66 3.13 11.95 -25.84
C ILE A 66 2.21 12.93 -26.61
N SER A 67 1.66 13.95 -25.94
CA SER A 67 0.78 14.94 -26.56
C SER A 67 1.46 15.81 -27.63
N GLU A 68 2.80 15.89 -27.65
CA GLU A 68 3.54 16.59 -28.71
C GLU A 68 3.64 15.77 -30.00
N TYR A 69 3.61 14.44 -29.90
CA TYR A 69 3.82 13.53 -31.03
C TYR A 69 2.52 12.94 -31.59
N PHE A 70 1.43 12.95 -30.83
CA PHE A 70 0.14 12.37 -31.23
C PHE A 70 -1.01 13.41 -31.14
N PRO A 71 -1.46 13.98 -32.27
CA PRO A 71 -2.67 14.79 -32.30
C PRO A 71 -3.87 13.91 -31.93
N GLY A 72 -4.57 14.26 -30.84
CA GLY A 72 -5.66 13.46 -30.23
C GLY A 72 -5.32 12.78 -28.91
N ALA A 73 -4.06 12.81 -28.46
CA ALA A 73 -3.68 12.31 -27.14
C ALA A 73 -4.26 13.14 -25.98
N GLN A 74 -4.64 14.40 -26.22
CA GLN A 74 -5.24 15.29 -25.23
C GLN A 74 -6.61 14.78 -24.73
N ASP A 75 -7.49 14.31 -25.61
CA ASP A 75 -8.84 13.84 -25.22
C ASP A 75 -8.78 12.52 -24.43
N ALA A 76 -7.96 11.56 -24.90
CA ALA A 76 -7.73 10.29 -24.20
C ALA A 76 -7.08 10.50 -22.83
N LEU A 77 -6.29 11.55 -22.72
CA LEU A 77 -5.58 11.94 -21.53
C LEU A 77 -6.46 12.70 -20.53
N GLU A 78 -7.28 13.65 -20.99
CA GLU A 78 -8.30 14.31 -20.17
C GLU A 78 -9.20 13.24 -19.55
N THR A 79 -9.66 12.29 -20.37
CA THR A 79 -10.43 11.14 -19.90
C THR A 79 -9.67 10.32 -18.85
N ALA A 80 -8.38 10.04 -19.06
CA ALA A 80 -7.58 9.25 -18.11
C ALA A 80 -7.30 10.00 -16.80
N ILE A 81 -7.04 11.31 -16.86
CA ILE A 81 -6.82 12.15 -15.67
C ILE A 81 -8.12 12.33 -14.90
N ASP A 82 -9.24 12.62 -15.55
CA ASP A 82 -10.53 12.77 -14.89
C ASP A 82 -11.02 11.46 -14.25
N GLN A 83 -10.67 10.32 -14.83
CA GLN A 83 -10.95 9.01 -14.22
C GLN A 83 -10.17 8.77 -12.91
N ILE A 84 -8.98 9.35 -12.78
CA ILE A 84 -8.09 9.12 -11.62
C ILE A 84 -8.24 10.26 -10.59
N LEU A 85 -8.39 11.49 -11.06
CA LEU A 85 -8.40 12.75 -10.31
C LEU A 85 -9.46 13.71 -10.93
N PRO A 86 -10.75 13.44 -10.74
CA PRO A 86 -11.82 14.25 -11.34
C PRO A 86 -11.72 15.72 -10.91
N GLY A 87 -11.65 16.62 -11.89
CA GLY A 87 -11.69 18.08 -11.66
C GLY A 87 -10.37 18.74 -11.29
N ILE A 88 -9.21 18.10 -11.55
CA ILE A 88 -7.87 18.71 -11.36
C ILE A 88 -7.33 19.36 -12.65
N VAL A 89 -7.71 18.85 -13.82
CA VAL A 89 -7.23 19.32 -15.12
C VAL A 89 -8.42 19.72 -15.98
N THR A 90 -8.29 20.81 -16.73
CA THR A 90 -9.36 21.33 -17.60
C THR A 90 -8.77 21.78 -18.94
N ALA A 91 -9.54 21.59 -20.00
CA ALA A 91 -9.29 22.18 -21.31
C ALA A 91 -9.81 23.64 -21.40
N GLU A 92 -10.51 24.15 -20.38
CA GLU A 92 -10.97 25.54 -20.33
C GLU A 92 -9.80 26.51 -20.15
N ASP A 93 -9.77 27.56 -20.97
CA ASP A 93 -8.80 28.65 -20.87
C ASP A 93 -9.56 30.01 -20.80
N PRO A 94 -9.47 30.76 -19.69
CA PRO A 94 -8.65 30.49 -18.50
C PRO A 94 -9.23 29.40 -17.58
N PRO A 95 -8.39 28.57 -16.95
CA PRO A 95 -8.85 27.53 -16.03
C PRO A 95 -9.50 28.13 -14.77
N PRO A 96 -10.57 27.52 -14.23
CA PRO A 96 -11.12 27.87 -12.93
C PRO A 96 -10.08 27.78 -11.80
N ALA A 97 -10.24 28.59 -10.75
CA ALA A 97 -9.29 28.65 -9.64
C ALA A 97 -9.08 27.26 -8.99
N GLY A 98 -7.85 26.74 -9.08
CA GLY A 98 -7.47 25.43 -8.53
C GLY A 98 -7.29 24.31 -9.56
N GLN A 99 -7.51 24.59 -10.85
CA GLN A 99 -7.30 23.64 -11.95
C GLN A 99 -6.09 24.04 -12.82
N ILE A 100 -5.45 23.05 -13.46
CA ILE A 100 -4.25 23.24 -14.28
C ILE A 100 -4.62 23.07 -15.76
N SER A 101 -4.24 24.02 -16.62
CA SER A 101 -4.43 23.90 -18.07
C SER A 101 -3.32 23.07 -18.74
N PHE A 102 -3.64 22.46 -19.88
CA PHE A 102 -2.67 21.62 -20.62
C PHE A 102 -1.42 22.39 -21.08
N ASP A 103 -1.56 23.67 -21.40
CA ASP A 103 -0.42 24.53 -21.77
C ASP A 103 0.54 24.73 -20.60
N GLN A 104 0.03 24.81 -19.36
CA GLN A 104 0.86 24.89 -18.15
C GLN A 104 1.58 23.56 -17.86
N ILE A 105 0.91 22.42 -18.11
CA ILE A 105 1.51 21.08 -17.99
C ILE A 105 2.63 20.92 -19.02
N ALA A 106 2.41 21.33 -20.27
CA ALA A 106 3.40 21.27 -21.34
C ALA A 106 4.61 22.17 -21.06
N ALA A 107 4.40 23.40 -20.58
CA ALA A 107 5.46 24.34 -20.26
C ALA A 107 6.36 23.87 -19.09
N THR A 108 5.79 23.18 -18.11
CA THR A 108 6.51 22.74 -16.89
C THR A 108 7.04 21.30 -16.98
N ARG A 109 6.79 20.60 -18.11
CA ARG A 109 7.02 19.15 -18.26
C ARG A 109 8.43 18.69 -17.90
N ASN A 110 9.48 19.41 -18.31
CA ASN A 110 10.86 18.99 -18.07
C ASN A 110 11.22 19.03 -16.58
N VAL A 111 10.77 20.06 -15.86
CA VAL A 111 10.98 20.20 -14.41
C VAL A 111 10.14 19.18 -13.65
N ALA A 112 8.86 19.03 -14.03
CA ALA A 112 7.96 18.02 -13.47
C ALA A 112 8.49 16.59 -13.69
N GLY A 113 9.10 16.32 -14.85
CA GLY A 113 9.69 15.04 -15.21
C GLY A 113 10.92 14.71 -14.39
N VAL A 114 11.85 15.65 -14.22
CA VAL A 114 13.06 15.42 -13.40
C VAL A 114 12.71 15.25 -11.93
N ILE A 115 11.87 16.14 -11.37
CA ILE A 115 11.44 16.06 -9.96
C ILE A 115 10.59 14.80 -9.74
N GLY A 116 9.69 14.49 -10.67
CA GLY A 116 8.87 13.27 -10.65
C GLY A 116 9.74 12.02 -10.70
N ALA A 117 10.69 11.94 -11.63
CA ALA A 117 11.60 10.80 -11.75
C ALA A 117 12.46 10.58 -10.50
N LEU A 118 13.08 11.65 -9.97
CA LEU A 118 13.87 11.56 -8.73
C LEU A 118 12.99 11.22 -7.53
N GLY A 119 11.79 11.80 -7.47
CA GLY A 119 10.81 11.52 -6.43
C GLY A 119 10.32 10.07 -6.47
N VAL A 120 9.98 9.52 -7.65
CA VAL A 120 9.56 8.12 -7.83
C VAL A 120 10.71 7.20 -7.47
N LEU A 121 11.93 7.54 -7.88
CA LEU A 121 13.10 6.75 -7.56
C LEU A 121 13.35 6.70 -6.05
N TYR A 122 13.11 7.80 -5.31
CA TYR A 122 13.23 7.81 -3.85
C TYR A 122 12.07 7.08 -3.16
N THR A 123 10.83 7.48 -3.48
CA THR A 123 9.61 7.02 -2.81
C THR A 123 9.21 5.61 -3.22
N GLY A 124 9.25 5.30 -4.51
CA GLY A 124 8.94 3.98 -5.07
C GLY A 124 9.95 2.92 -4.64
N LEU A 125 11.23 3.27 -4.57
CA LEU A 125 12.24 2.38 -4.00
C LEU A 125 12.02 2.17 -2.50
N GLY A 126 11.64 3.22 -1.77
CA GLY A 126 11.21 3.12 -0.37
C GLY A 126 10.02 2.17 -0.21
N PHE A 127 9.01 2.29 -1.10
CA PHE A 127 7.84 1.42 -1.12
C PHE A 127 8.21 -0.05 -1.36
N VAL A 128 8.99 -0.35 -2.40
CA VAL A 128 9.40 -1.73 -2.71
C VAL A 128 10.27 -2.31 -1.60
N SER A 129 11.20 -1.54 -1.06
CA SER A 129 12.03 -1.96 0.07
C SER A 129 11.20 -2.27 1.32
N ASN A 130 10.21 -1.43 1.65
CA ASN A 130 9.32 -1.67 2.79
C ASN A 130 8.40 -2.86 2.54
N LEU A 131 7.90 -3.02 1.31
CA LEU A 131 7.08 -4.16 0.92
C LEU A 131 7.88 -5.47 1.02
N ARG A 132 9.12 -5.49 0.53
CA ARG A 132 10.05 -6.62 0.68
C ARG A 132 10.29 -6.94 2.13
N THR A 133 10.73 -5.96 2.93
CA THR A 133 11.05 -6.15 4.35
C THR A 133 9.83 -6.65 5.13
N SER A 134 8.64 -6.14 4.82
CA SER A 134 7.39 -6.57 5.44
C SER A 134 6.99 -8.00 5.03
N LEU A 135 7.20 -8.37 3.77
CA LEU A 135 6.97 -9.73 3.29
C LEU A 135 7.99 -10.70 3.87
N GLU A 136 9.27 -10.34 3.94
CA GLU A 136 10.33 -11.12 4.59
C GLU A 136 10.00 -11.36 6.06
N ALA A 137 9.54 -10.33 6.78
CA ALA A 137 9.03 -10.46 8.14
C ALA A 137 7.82 -11.41 8.22
N ALA A 138 6.86 -11.29 7.31
CA ALA A 138 5.68 -12.14 7.26
C ALA A 138 6.03 -13.61 6.93
N PHE A 139 7.07 -13.85 6.13
CA PHE A 139 7.56 -15.18 5.78
C PHE A 139 8.61 -15.74 6.75
N GLY A 140 9.03 -14.98 7.78
CA GLY A 140 10.03 -15.42 8.75
C GLY A 140 11.44 -15.52 8.17
N VAL A 141 11.77 -14.75 7.13
CA VAL A 141 13.09 -14.75 6.51
C VAL A 141 14.10 -14.07 7.45
N PRO A 142 15.22 -14.73 7.82
CA PRO A 142 16.24 -14.11 8.68
C PRO A 142 16.88 -12.88 8.02
N THR A 143 17.05 -11.80 8.80
CA THR A 143 17.65 -10.53 8.36
C THR A 143 19.09 -10.64 7.86
N GLN A 144 19.78 -11.78 8.09
CA GLN A 144 21.18 -11.98 7.73
C GLN A 144 21.45 -12.37 6.26
N LYS A 145 20.42 -12.55 5.42
CA LYS A 145 20.58 -12.73 3.96
C LYS A 145 20.43 -11.43 3.16
N SER A 146 20.61 -10.26 3.78
CA SER A 146 20.60 -9.01 3.03
C SER A 146 21.85 -8.93 2.16
N TYR A 147 21.66 -8.93 0.84
CA TYR A 147 22.66 -8.45 -0.11
C TYR A 147 23.18 -7.08 0.37
N GLY A 148 24.44 -6.74 0.07
CA GLY A 148 25.00 -5.43 0.38
C GLY A 148 24.09 -4.28 -0.09
N PHE A 149 24.23 -3.09 0.52
CA PHE A 149 23.35 -1.93 0.27
C PHE A 149 23.07 -1.66 -1.23
N LEU A 150 24.09 -1.82 -2.07
CA LEU A 150 24.00 -1.55 -3.51
C LEU A 150 23.25 -2.63 -4.31
N PRO A 151 23.60 -3.94 -4.24
CA PRO A 151 22.84 -4.99 -4.94
C PRO A 151 21.38 -5.13 -4.47
N GLY A 152 21.10 -4.90 -3.18
CA GLY A 152 19.71 -4.91 -2.68
C GLY A 152 18.86 -3.79 -3.32
N LYS A 153 19.45 -2.60 -3.48
CA LYS A 153 18.80 -1.42 -4.07
C LYS A 153 18.61 -1.53 -5.59
N LEU A 154 19.58 -2.12 -6.30
CA LEU A 154 19.43 -2.42 -7.73
C LEU A 154 18.32 -3.44 -8.00
N ARG A 155 18.19 -4.46 -7.15
CA ARG A 155 17.09 -5.42 -7.25
C ARG A 155 15.74 -4.78 -6.95
N ASP A 156 15.66 -3.93 -5.93
CA ASP A 156 14.42 -3.20 -5.63
C ASP A 156 14.04 -2.29 -6.81
N LEU A 157 15.01 -1.67 -7.48
CA LEU A 157 14.78 -0.91 -8.70
C LEU A 157 14.28 -1.79 -9.86
N ALA A 158 14.91 -2.94 -10.11
CA ALA A 158 14.46 -3.87 -11.15
C ALA A 158 13.04 -4.39 -10.87
N THR A 159 12.74 -4.65 -9.60
CA THR A 159 11.42 -5.09 -9.14
C THR A 159 10.39 -3.97 -9.31
N LEU A 160 10.75 -2.72 -8.97
CA LEU A 160 9.91 -1.55 -9.18
C LEU A 160 9.55 -1.38 -10.66
N VAL A 161 10.54 -1.47 -11.55
CA VAL A 161 10.34 -1.39 -13.00
C VAL A 161 9.43 -2.51 -13.50
N LEU A 162 9.66 -3.75 -13.05
CA LEU A 162 8.86 -4.89 -13.48
C LEU A 162 7.41 -4.82 -12.98
N VAL A 163 7.19 -4.47 -11.71
CA VAL A 163 5.85 -4.27 -11.16
C VAL A 163 5.16 -3.10 -11.87
N GLY A 164 5.87 -2.01 -12.12
CA GLY A 164 5.38 -0.87 -12.90
C GLY A 164 4.94 -1.30 -14.31
N LEU A 165 5.76 -2.09 -15.01
CA LEU A 165 5.43 -2.63 -16.34
C LEU A 165 4.20 -3.54 -16.29
N ILE A 166 4.11 -4.45 -15.30
CA ILE A 166 2.96 -5.34 -15.12
C ILE A 166 1.68 -4.52 -14.92
N LEU A 167 1.74 -3.48 -14.08
CA LEU A 167 0.60 -2.59 -13.85
C LEU A 167 0.24 -1.79 -15.10
N MET A 168 1.22 -1.28 -15.84
CA MET A 168 0.99 -0.51 -17.06
C MET A 168 0.35 -1.37 -18.15
N VAL A 169 0.82 -2.61 -18.32
CA VAL A 169 0.20 -3.59 -19.22
C VAL A 169 -1.21 -3.94 -18.75
N SER A 170 -1.42 -4.17 -17.44
CA SER A 170 -2.74 -4.48 -16.88
C SER A 170 -3.76 -3.36 -17.12
N VAL A 171 -3.37 -2.11 -16.89
CA VAL A 171 -4.20 -0.92 -17.13
C VAL A 171 -4.46 -0.75 -18.63
N GLY A 172 -3.43 -0.86 -19.47
CA GLY A 172 -3.57 -0.78 -20.92
C GLY A 172 -4.50 -1.85 -21.48
N LEU A 173 -4.41 -3.08 -20.99
CA LEU A 173 -5.32 -4.17 -21.37
C LEU A 173 -6.74 -3.90 -20.86
N SER A 174 -6.90 -3.42 -19.62
CA SER A 174 -8.21 -3.12 -19.05
C SER A 174 -8.92 -1.98 -19.80
N GLY A 175 -8.17 -0.94 -20.18
CA GLY A 175 -8.66 0.18 -21.00
C GLY A 175 -9.06 -0.30 -22.39
N ALA A 176 -8.21 -1.08 -23.05
CA ALA A 176 -8.53 -1.67 -24.36
C ALA A 176 -9.77 -2.56 -24.28
N VAL A 177 -9.87 -3.46 -23.30
CA VAL A 177 -11.04 -4.32 -23.10
C VAL A 177 -12.29 -3.49 -22.89
N THR A 178 -12.24 -2.43 -22.08
CA THR A 178 -13.41 -1.56 -21.83
C THR A 178 -13.86 -0.85 -23.10
N GLN A 179 -12.92 -0.33 -23.88
CA GLN A 179 -13.19 0.36 -25.15
C GLN A 179 -13.77 -0.58 -26.21
N TYR A 180 -13.10 -1.72 -26.46
CA TYR A 180 -13.56 -2.69 -27.45
C TYR A 180 -14.87 -3.39 -27.03
N THR A 181 -15.12 -3.55 -25.73
CA THR A 181 -16.40 -4.10 -25.25
C THR A 181 -17.55 -3.11 -25.49
N GLY A 182 -17.34 -1.81 -25.27
CA GLY A 182 -18.33 -0.78 -25.57
C GLY A 182 -18.67 -0.70 -27.06
N ASP A 183 -17.65 -0.70 -27.91
CA ASP A 183 -17.80 -0.61 -29.37
C ASP A 183 -18.41 -1.87 -29.98
N LEU A 184 -18.01 -3.05 -29.50
CA LEU A 184 -18.57 -4.32 -29.97
C LEU A 184 -20.05 -4.42 -29.57
N LEU A 185 -20.43 -4.15 -28.32
CA LEU A 185 -21.85 -4.24 -27.90
C LEU A 185 -22.77 -3.30 -28.70
N HIS A 186 -22.27 -2.11 -29.11
CA HIS A 186 -23.03 -1.17 -29.91
C HIS A 186 -23.17 -1.61 -31.38
N GLN A 187 -22.20 -2.34 -31.94
CA GLN A 187 -22.22 -2.79 -33.34
C GLN A 187 -23.08 -4.04 -33.58
N ILE A 188 -23.23 -4.92 -32.58
CA ILE A 188 -24.04 -6.14 -32.72
C ILE A 188 -25.53 -5.91 -32.42
N GLY A 189 -25.94 -4.75 -31.90
CA GLY A 189 -27.35 -4.40 -31.69
C GLY A 189 -28.08 -5.31 -30.70
N VAL A 190 -27.34 -6.06 -29.87
CA VAL A 190 -27.89 -7.04 -28.95
C VAL A 190 -28.12 -6.39 -27.59
N GLU A 191 -29.30 -5.81 -27.37
CA GLU A 191 -29.84 -5.46 -26.04
C GLU A 191 -30.26 -6.72 -25.23
N SER A 192 -29.49 -7.81 -25.31
CA SER A 192 -29.82 -9.05 -24.59
C SER A 192 -29.06 -9.14 -23.26
N THR A 193 -29.84 -9.14 -22.19
CA THR A 193 -29.44 -9.30 -20.79
C THR A 193 -28.45 -10.46 -20.49
N PRO A 194 -28.40 -11.59 -21.23
CA PRO A 194 -27.43 -12.67 -20.97
C PRO A 194 -25.98 -12.35 -21.38
N VAL A 195 -25.78 -11.53 -22.42
CA VAL A 195 -24.43 -11.17 -22.91
C VAL A 195 -23.73 -10.26 -21.90
N ASP A 196 -24.47 -9.34 -21.30
CA ASP A 196 -23.97 -8.40 -20.28
C ASP A 196 -23.49 -9.13 -19.00
N ILE A 197 -24.24 -10.13 -18.54
CA ILE A 197 -23.83 -10.97 -17.39
C ILE A 197 -22.56 -11.76 -17.72
N THR A 198 -22.47 -12.34 -18.93
CA THR A 198 -21.30 -13.13 -19.35
C THR A 198 -20.03 -12.27 -19.40
N VAL A 199 -20.13 -11.08 -19.99
CA VAL A 199 -19.03 -10.10 -20.05
C VAL A 199 -18.64 -9.66 -18.64
N LYS A 200 -19.60 -9.35 -17.77
CA LYS A 200 -19.33 -8.93 -16.39
C LYS A 200 -18.65 -10.02 -15.57
N VAL A 201 -19.09 -11.27 -15.68
CA VAL A 201 -18.45 -12.41 -15.01
C VAL A 201 -17.03 -12.63 -15.55
N LEU A 202 -16.84 -12.56 -16.87
CA LEU A 202 -15.53 -12.71 -17.49
C LEU A 202 -14.55 -11.61 -17.05
N SER A 203 -15.02 -10.35 -16.98
CA SER A 203 -14.23 -9.22 -16.47
C SER A 203 -13.82 -9.41 -15.01
N VAL A 204 -14.72 -9.91 -14.16
CA VAL A 204 -14.39 -10.23 -12.76
C VAL A 204 -13.36 -11.37 -12.68
N LEU A 205 -13.52 -12.44 -13.46
CA LEU A 205 -12.57 -13.54 -13.48
C LEU A 205 -11.19 -13.09 -13.97
N LEU A 206 -11.15 -12.25 -15.01
CA LEU A 206 -9.92 -11.67 -15.53
C LEU A 206 -9.27 -10.75 -14.48
N GLY A 207 -10.06 -9.96 -13.77
CA GLY A 207 -9.61 -9.15 -12.63
C GLY A 207 -8.97 -10.00 -11.53
N ILE A 208 -9.65 -11.06 -11.09
CA ILE A 208 -9.13 -12.01 -10.10
C ILE A 208 -7.81 -12.63 -10.60
N ALA A 209 -7.74 -13.07 -11.86
CA ALA A 209 -6.56 -13.67 -12.43
C ALA A 209 -5.37 -12.70 -12.46
N SER A 210 -5.59 -11.47 -12.93
CA SER A 210 -4.58 -10.40 -12.95
C SER A 210 -4.11 -10.03 -11.55
N SER A 211 -5.04 -9.88 -10.61
CA SER A 211 -4.75 -9.60 -9.20
C SER A 211 -3.97 -10.76 -8.54
N ALA A 212 -4.33 -12.01 -8.83
CA ALA A 212 -3.62 -13.18 -8.32
C ALA A 212 -2.20 -13.26 -8.87
N LEU A 213 -2.00 -12.95 -10.16
CA LEU A 213 -0.68 -12.90 -10.76
C LEU A 213 0.17 -11.78 -10.14
N LEU A 214 -0.42 -10.62 -9.88
CA LEU A 214 0.26 -9.52 -9.17
C LEU A 214 0.71 -9.95 -7.77
N PHE A 215 -0.20 -10.47 -6.94
CA PHE A 215 0.17 -10.91 -5.59
C PHE A 215 1.18 -12.06 -5.60
N PHE A 216 1.05 -13.00 -6.53
CA PHE A 216 2.03 -14.09 -6.69
C PHE A 216 3.42 -13.54 -7.05
N ALA A 217 3.48 -12.61 -8.00
CA ALA A 217 4.73 -11.93 -8.34
C ALA A 217 5.32 -11.21 -7.13
N LEU A 218 4.50 -10.51 -6.33
CA LEU A 218 4.97 -9.85 -5.11
C LEU A 218 5.57 -10.86 -4.12
N TYR A 219 4.92 -12.00 -3.90
CA TYR A 219 5.39 -13.01 -2.96
C TYR A 219 6.61 -13.79 -3.47
N ARG A 220 6.78 -13.92 -4.79
CA ARG A 220 7.87 -14.69 -5.37
C ARG A 220 9.13 -13.86 -5.63
N LEU A 221 8.98 -12.60 -6.02
CA LEU A 221 10.09 -11.76 -6.44
C LEU A 221 10.71 -10.94 -5.31
N LEU A 222 9.90 -10.46 -4.35
CA LEU A 222 10.40 -9.55 -3.32
C LEU A 222 11.16 -10.33 -2.22
N PRO A 223 10.51 -11.24 -1.47
CA PRO A 223 11.17 -11.91 -0.34
C PRO A 223 12.01 -13.12 -0.77
N HIS A 224 13.04 -13.43 0.03
CA HIS A 224 13.80 -14.67 -0.07
C HIS A 224 13.15 -15.81 0.72
N THR A 225 11.93 -16.19 0.31
CA THR A 225 11.15 -17.21 1.01
C THR A 225 11.43 -18.62 0.46
N ASP A 226 11.54 -19.58 1.37
CA ASP A 226 11.64 -21.02 1.06
C ASP A 226 10.25 -21.70 0.99
N VAL A 227 9.17 -20.91 1.12
CA VAL A 227 7.78 -21.35 0.99
C VAL A 227 7.54 -21.84 -0.46
N PRO A 228 6.93 -23.02 -0.64
CA PRO A 228 6.74 -23.58 -1.98
C PRO A 228 5.74 -22.77 -2.81
N ASP A 229 5.95 -22.71 -4.12
CA ASP A 229 5.18 -21.89 -5.06
C ASP A 229 3.67 -22.16 -5.02
N HIS A 230 3.23 -23.39 -4.78
CA HIS A 230 1.81 -23.71 -4.67
C HIS A 230 1.15 -23.07 -3.43
N ALA A 231 1.89 -22.93 -2.33
CA ALA A 231 1.39 -22.24 -1.14
C ALA A 231 1.35 -20.73 -1.37
N LEU A 232 2.34 -20.18 -2.09
CA LEU A 232 2.34 -18.78 -2.53
C LEU A 232 1.13 -18.48 -3.42
N TRP A 233 0.82 -19.34 -4.39
CA TRP A 233 -0.35 -19.21 -5.26
C TRP A 233 -1.66 -19.21 -4.48
N ARG A 234 -1.82 -20.08 -3.48
CA ARG A 234 -3.02 -20.11 -2.62
C ARG A 234 -3.16 -18.81 -1.81
N GLY A 235 -2.06 -18.28 -1.29
CA GLY A 235 -2.05 -16.99 -0.60
C GLY A 235 -2.37 -15.83 -1.54
N ALA A 236 -1.81 -15.85 -2.75
CA ALA A 236 -2.03 -14.84 -3.78
C ALA A 236 -3.49 -14.83 -4.26
N PHE A 237 -4.09 -16.01 -4.44
CA PHE A 237 -5.50 -16.14 -4.78
C PHE A 237 -6.41 -15.58 -3.68
N LEU A 238 -6.11 -15.85 -2.41
CA LEU A 238 -6.87 -15.28 -1.28
C LEU A 238 -6.79 -13.74 -1.28
N ALA A 239 -5.59 -13.18 -1.45
CA ALA A 239 -5.39 -11.74 -1.52
C ALA A 239 -6.11 -11.12 -2.72
N ALA A 240 -6.07 -11.78 -3.88
CA ALA A 240 -6.76 -11.36 -5.09
C ALA A 240 -8.28 -11.32 -4.94
N VAL A 241 -8.88 -12.39 -4.39
CA VAL A 241 -10.32 -12.44 -4.13
C VAL A 241 -10.72 -11.33 -3.15
N GLY A 242 -9.94 -11.11 -2.09
CA GLY A 242 -10.17 -10.01 -1.16
C GLY A 242 -10.06 -8.64 -1.84
N PHE A 243 -9.08 -8.46 -2.73
CA PHE A 243 -8.86 -7.21 -3.45
C PHE A 243 -10.00 -6.90 -4.43
N GLU A 244 -10.49 -7.90 -5.16
CA GLU A 244 -11.66 -7.75 -6.04
C GLU A 244 -12.95 -7.50 -5.25
N ALA A 245 -13.13 -8.16 -4.11
CA ALA A 245 -14.28 -7.90 -3.24
C ALA A 245 -14.30 -6.46 -2.71
N ILE A 246 -13.14 -5.93 -2.32
CA ILE A 246 -13.01 -4.53 -1.89
C ILE A 246 -13.28 -3.57 -3.06
N LYS A 247 -12.77 -3.87 -4.27
CA LYS A 247 -13.07 -3.08 -5.48
C LYS A 247 -14.56 -3.01 -5.76
N GLN A 248 -15.26 -4.14 -5.75
CA GLN A 248 -16.70 -4.18 -5.99
C GLN A 248 -17.48 -3.42 -4.91
N LEU A 249 -17.08 -3.57 -3.64
CA LEU A 249 -17.69 -2.83 -2.54
C LEU A 249 -17.47 -1.32 -2.68
N ALA A 250 -16.27 -0.90 -3.09
CA ALA A 250 -15.97 0.50 -3.36
C ALA A 250 -16.85 1.04 -4.50
N SER A 251 -16.94 0.33 -5.63
CA SER A 251 -17.81 0.73 -6.75
C SER A 251 -19.28 0.88 -6.34
N PHE A 252 -19.77 0.07 -5.40
CA PHE A 252 -21.13 0.20 -4.87
C PHE A 252 -21.32 1.43 -3.98
N ILE A 253 -20.29 1.80 -3.20
CA ILE A 253 -20.35 2.92 -2.23
C ILE A 253 -20.08 4.28 -2.90
N LEU A 254 -19.38 4.31 -4.03
CA LEU A 254 -18.93 5.53 -4.70
C LEU A 254 -20.06 6.46 -5.24
N GLY A 255 -21.33 6.12 -5.03
CA GLY A 255 -22.47 6.98 -5.36
C GLY A 255 -22.77 8.11 -4.36
N ALA A 256 -21.99 8.30 -3.30
CA ALA A 256 -22.37 9.18 -2.17
C ALA A 256 -21.38 10.32 -1.82
N ALA A 257 -20.26 10.46 -2.54
CA ALA A 257 -19.23 11.44 -2.21
C ALA A 257 -19.10 12.51 -3.30
N ALA A 258 -20.07 13.43 -3.38
CA ALA A 258 -19.94 14.61 -4.22
C ALA A 258 -20.41 15.86 -3.44
N GLY A 259 -19.49 16.83 -3.29
CA GLY A 259 -19.79 18.19 -2.84
C GLY A 259 -19.29 18.57 -1.45
N GLY A 260 -18.59 19.71 -1.37
CA GLY A 260 -18.19 20.37 -0.12
C GLY A 260 -16.69 20.66 -0.03
N ALA A 261 -16.31 21.60 0.86
CA ALA A 261 -14.92 22.03 1.08
C ALA A 261 -13.96 20.90 1.54
N LEU A 262 -14.49 19.74 1.92
CA LEU A 262 -13.73 18.57 2.39
C LEU A 262 -13.50 17.52 1.29
N ALA A 263 -13.93 17.74 0.05
CA ALA A 263 -13.83 16.75 -1.03
C ALA A 263 -12.38 16.31 -1.31
N SER A 264 -11.43 17.27 -1.33
CA SER A 264 -10.00 16.99 -1.54
C SER A 264 -9.36 16.19 -0.40
N LEU A 265 -9.77 16.47 0.84
CA LEU A 265 -9.36 15.69 2.02
C LEU A 265 -9.97 14.28 1.99
N ALA A 266 -11.23 14.14 1.60
CA ALA A 266 -11.90 12.86 1.46
C ALA A 266 -11.22 11.97 0.40
N LEU A 267 -10.76 12.55 -0.72
CA LEU A 267 -10.00 11.83 -1.75
C LEU A 267 -8.67 11.29 -1.18
N SER A 268 -7.93 12.14 -0.46
CA SER A 268 -6.63 11.78 0.14
C SER A 268 -6.77 10.68 1.20
N VAL A 269 -7.78 10.80 2.08
CA VAL A 269 -8.07 9.79 3.12
C VAL A 269 -8.56 8.49 2.49
N THR A 270 -9.44 8.55 1.48
CA THR A 270 -9.90 7.37 0.74
C THR A 270 -8.72 6.64 0.11
N LEU A 271 -7.80 7.36 -0.52
CA LEU A 271 -6.58 6.79 -1.11
C LEU A 271 -5.68 6.15 -0.04
N LEU A 272 -5.49 6.81 1.10
CA LEU A 272 -4.70 6.25 2.20
C LEU A 272 -5.30 4.93 2.72
N VAL A 273 -6.62 4.91 2.92
CA VAL A 273 -7.37 3.74 3.35
C VAL A 273 -7.30 2.62 2.30
N TRP A 274 -7.38 2.98 1.01
CA TRP A 274 -7.24 2.03 -0.10
C TRP A 274 -5.88 1.33 -0.08
N ILE A 275 -4.80 2.11 0.01
CA ILE A 275 -3.44 1.58 0.07
C ILE A 275 -3.26 0.71 1.33
N TYR A 276 -3.85 1.12 2.47
CA TYR A 276 -3.80 0.35 3.70
C TYR A 276 -4.49 -1.01 3.58
N TYR A 277 -5.66 -1.08 2.94
CA TYR A 277 -6.34 -2.35 2.68
C TYR A 277 -5.56 -3.25 1.72
N PHE A 278 -4.98 -2.68 0.67
CA PHE A 278 -4.08 -3.42 -0.22
C PHE A 278 -2.89 -4.01 0.55
N ALA A 279 -2.25 -3.20 1.40
CA ALA A 279 -1.14 -3.65 2.23
C ALA A 279 -1.57 -4.76 3.20
N GLN A 280 -2.73 -4.63 3.85
CA GLN A 280 -3.27 -5.68 4.72
C GLN A 280 -3.52 -6.98 3.96
N LEU A 281 -4.19 -6.93 2.81
CA LEU A 281 -4.43 -8.11 1.97
C LEU A 281 -3.12 -8.78 1.56
N THR A 282 -2.11 -7.97 1.22
CA THR A 282 -0.77 -8.46 0.90
C THR A 282 -0.19 -9.27 2.07
N ILE A 283 -0.24 -8.76 3.30
CA ILE A 283 0.29 -9.45 4.47
C ILE A 283 -0.59 -10.64 4.90
N TYR A 284 -1.92 -10.55 4.75
CA TYR A 284 -2.82 -11.67 5.01
C TYR A 284 -2.60 -12.82 4.04
N GLY A 285 -2.43 -12.56 2.74
CA GLY A 285 -2.11 -13.58 1.75
C GLY A 285 -0.74 -14.22 2.00
N ALA A 286 0.27 -13.44 2.40
CA ALA A 286 1.56 -13.97 2.83
C ALA A 286 1.43 -14.86 4.09
N SER A 287 0.65 -14.41 5.07
CA SER A 287 0.36 -15.17 6.30
C SER A 287 -0.39 -16.47 6.00
N TRP A 288 -1.27 -16.48 5.00
CA TRP A 288 -1.98 -17.66 4.53
C TRP A 288 -1.01 -18.66 3.91
N ALA A 289 -0.17 -18.20 2.98
CA ALA A 289 0.86 -19.04 2.37
C ALA A 289 1.82 -19.64 3.42
N MET A 290 2.28 -18.84 4.37
CA MET A 290 3.20 -19.25 5.44
C MET A 290 2.58 -20.25 6.43
N THR A 291 1.29 -20.10 6.74
CA THR A 291 0.62 -21.02 7.67
C THR A 291 0.13 -22.31 7.01
N SER A 292 0.40 -22.52 5.72
CA SER A 292 0.00 -23.72 4.97
C SER A 292 0.69 -24.99 5.53
N PRO A 293 0.06 -26.17 5.43
CA PRO A 293 0.68 -27.43 5.83
C PRO A 293 2.07 -27.63 5.22
N GLU A 294 2.24 -27.25 3.96
CA GLU A 294 3.44 -27.49 3.15
C GLU A 294 4.60 -26.55 3.55
N ALA A 295 4.30 -25.31 3.94
CA ALA A 295 5.29 -24.40 4.52
C ALA A 295 5.78 -24.90 5.89
N ARG A 296 4.87 -25.43 6.73
CA ARG A 296 5.23 -25.93 8.07
C ARG A 296 6.08 -27.18 8.05
N THR A 297 5.88 -28.08 7.09
CA THR A 297 6.70 -29.30 6.98
C THR A 297 8.17 -29.01 6.66
N ARG A 298 8.48 -27.81 6.16
CA ARG A 298 9.86 -27.37 5.91
C ARG A 298 10.51 -26.69 7.12
N GLY A 299 9.83 -26.59 8.27
CA GLY A 299 10.41 -26.07 9.51
C GLY A 299 10.72 -24.57 9.49
N VAL A 300 10.03 -23.78 8.66
CA VAL A 300 10.20 -22.32 8.64
C VAL A 300 9.69 -21.75 9.96
N GLU A 301 10.62 -21.42 10.86
CA GLU A 301 10.32 -20.91 12.20
C GLU A 301 10.04 -19.41 12.15
N VAL A 302 8.94 -19.00 12.79
CA VAL A 302 8.55 -17.58 12.85
C VAL A 302 9.41 -16.89 13.88
N VAL A 303 10.50 -16.26 13.43
CA VAL A 303 11.29 -15.37 14.29
C VAL A 303 10.49 -14.07 14.49
N PRO A 304 10.13 -13.69 15.73
CA PRO A 304 9.49 -12.40 15.98
C PRO A 304 10.40 -11.29 15.46
N HIS A 305 10.00 -10.61 14.39
CA HIS A 305 10.78 -9.51 13.85
C HIS A 305 10.74 -8.33 14.84
N VAL A 306 11.89 -8.00 15.42
CA VAL A 306 12.13 -6.66 15.95
C VAL A 306 12.21 -5.76 14.73
N VAL A 307 11.16 -4.98 14.49
CA VAL A 307 11.13 -3.97 13.43
C VAL A 307 12.38 -3.10 13.61
N PRO A 308 13.36 -3.12 12.69
CA PRO A 308 14.45 -2.17 12.74
C PRO A 308 13.83 -0.79 12.67
N ALA A 309 14.17 0.09 13.62
CA ALA A 309 13.71 1.47 13.59
C ALA A 309 14.06 2.09 12.23
N PHE A 310 13.16 2.94 11.72
CA PHE A 310 13.37 3.77 10.54
C PHE A 310 14.80 4.35 10.53
N GLY A 311 15.57 4.10 9.46
CA GLY A 311 16.83 4.82 9.23
C GLY A 311 18.14 4.04 9.44
N ALA A 312 18.17 2.71 9.46
CA ALA A 312 19.43 1.94 9.41
C ALA A 312 20.14 2.00 8.02
N VAL A 313 20.02 3.13 7.31
CA VAL A 313 20.72 3.44 6.06
C VAL A 313 22.10 4.08 6.32
N ALA A 314 22.52 4.30 7.57
CA ALA A 314 23.75 5.03 7.88
C ALA A 314 24.80 4.31 8.74
N ALA A 315 24.68 2.99 8.97
CA ALA A 315 25.74 2.24 9.65
C ALA A 315 26.18 1.04 8.80
N GLY A 316 27.16 1.28 7.93
CA GLY A 316 27.95 0.20 7.34
C GLY A 316 28.63 -0.64 8.44
N PRO A 317 29.09 -1.86 8.10
CA PRO A 317 29.69 -2.76 9.08
C PRO A 317 31.07 -2.22 9.46
N LEU A 318 31.13 -1.35 10.46
CA LEU A 318 32.37 -1.07 11.17
C LEU A 318 32.58 -2.20 12.19
N GLY A 319 33.77 -2.79 12.08
CA GLY A 319 34.16 -4.03 12.73
C GLY A 319 33.95 -4.03 14.24
N ALA A 320 33.97 -5.25 14.76
CA ALA A 320 34.03 -5.53 16.19
C ALA A 320 34.97 -4.58 16.93
N ALA A 321 34.43 -3.85 17.91
CA ALA A 321 35.21 -3.22 18.96
C ALA A 321 34.48 -3.40 20.31
N PRO A 322 35.21 -3.63 21.41
CA PRO A 322 34.70 -4.29 22.60
C PRO A 322 34.07 -3.31 23.60
N ALA A 323 33.19 -3.86 24.45
CA ALA A 323 32.74 -3.37 25.76
C ALA A 323 32.73 -1.84 25.98
N ARG A 324 31.62 -1.19 25.63
CA ARG A 324 31.23 0.12 26.19
C ARG A 324 29.92 -0.02 26.96
N SER A 325 29.99 -0.45 28.22
CA SER A 325 28.84 -0.50 29.11
C SER A 325 28.71 0.75 29.99
N ALA A 326 29.80 1.48 30.26
CA ALA A 326 29.78 2.63 31.16
C ALA A 326 29.34 3.94 30.48
N GLU A 327 29.90 4.27 29.31
CA GLU A 327 29.56 5.51 28.58
C GLU A 327 28.11 5.53 28.10
N ALA A 328 27.56 4.37 27.71
CA ALA A 328 26.18 4.24 27.26
C ALA A 328 25.15 4.41 28.40
N GLU A 329 25.56 4.15 29.64
CA GLU A 329 24.70 4.30 30.82
C GLU A 329 24.65 5.77 31.28
N GLU A 330 25.76 6.49 31.13
CA GLU A 330 25.86 7.93 31.37
C GLU A 330 25.07 8.74 30.33
N GLU A 331 25.23 8.46 29.03
CA GLU A 331 24.43 9.09 27.95
C GLU A 331 22.92 8.82 28.11
N ARG A 332 22.55 7.62 28.55
CA ARG A 332 21.14 7.28 28.84
C ARG A 332 20.60 8.05 30.03
N SER A 333 21.43 8.32 31.05
CA SER A 333 21.04 9.11 32.22
C SER A 333 20.82 10.59 31.87
N GLU A 334 21.68 11.16 31.02
CA GLU A 334 21.55 12.54 30.54
C GLU A 334 20.35 12.70 29.61
N ALA A 335 20.10 11.74 28.71
CA ALA A 335 18.92 11.74 27.85
C ALA A 335 17.62 11.65 28.67
N ILE A 336 17.60 10.85 29.74
CA ILE A 336 16.45 10.76 30.64
C ILE A 336 16.28 12.08 31.43
N ALA A 337 17.36 12.72 31.88
CA ALA A 337 17.31 14.01 32.55
C ALA A 337 16.78 15.12 31.64
N ALA A 338 17.25 15.17 30.38
CA ALA A 338 16.77 16.11 29.36
C ALA A 338 15.29 15.88 29.00
N SER A 339 14.83 14.62 28.96
CA SER A 339 13.42 14.32 28.69
C SER A 339 12.50 14.78 29.83
N ARG A 340 12.97 14.71 31.08
CA ARG A 340 12.23 15.18 32.26
C ARG A 340 12.12 16.71 32.32
N THR A 341 13.16 17.45 31.95
CA THR A 341 13.09 18.93 31.93
C THR A 341 12.14 19.44 30.85
N LEU A 342 12.10 18.79 29.68
CA LEU A 342 11.15 19.10 28.60
C LEU A 342 9.69 18.81 28.99
N LEU A 343 9.43 17.73 29.73
CA LEU A 343 8.09 17.42 30.23
C LEU A 343 7.60 18.43 31.29
N VAL A 344 8.48 18.90 32.19
CA VAL A 344 8.14 19.93 33.18
C VAL A 344 7.89 21.29 32.52
N ALA A 345 8.70 21.67 31.53
CA ALA A 345 8.49 22.90 30.76
C ALA A 345 7.16 22.86 29.98
N GLY A 346 6.83 21.73 29.36
CA GLY A 346 5.55 21.53 28.66
C GLY A 346 4.34 21.59 29.60
N ALA A 347 4.43 21.01 30.80
CA ALA A 347 3.36 21.05 31.80
C ALA A 347 3.12 22.49 32.33
N LEU A 348 4.18 23.27 32.55
CA LEU A 348 4.06 24.68 32.96
C LEU A 348 3.46 25.55 31.85
N ALA A 349 3.84 25.33 30.59
CA ALA A 349 3.26 26.03 29.45
C ALA A 349 1.76 25.71 29.27
N ALA A 350 1.37 24.45 29.46
CA ALA A 350 -0.03 24.03 29.42
C ALA A 350 -0.87 24.62 30.57
N ALA A 351 -0.31 24.70 31.78
CA ALA A 351 -0.96 25.32 32.92
C ALA A 351 -1.12 26.84 32.75
N ALA A 352 -0.09 27.53 32.23
CA ALA A 352 -0.16 28.95 31.92
C ALA A 352 -1.20 29.26 30.83
N TRP A 353 -1.26 28.43 29.79
CA TRP A 353 -2.26 28.58 28.72
C TRP A 353 -3.69 28.35 29.23
N ALA A 354 -3.89 27.33 30.08
CA ALA A 354 -5.18 27.07 30.70
C ALA A 354 -5.65 28.22 31.61
N TRP A 355 -4.73 28.82 32.38
CA TRP A 355 -5.03 29.97 33.23
C TRP A 355 -5.45 31.21 32.42
N ILE A 356 -4.69 31.56 31.37
CA ILE A 356 -5.01 32.70 30.48
C ILE A 356 -6.37 32.53 29.80
N ARG A 357 -6.72 31.29 29.41
CA ARG A 357 -7.99 30.99 28.77
C ARG A 357 -9.17 31.12 29.74
N HIS A 358 -8.97 30.72 31.00
CA HIS A 358 -10.00 30.76 32.03
C HIS A 358 -10.25 32.18 32.57
N ASP A 359 -9.24 33.06 32.51
CA ASP A 359 -9.36 34.47 32.90
C ASP A 359 -10.11 35.31 31.85
N LYS A 360 -9.82 35.09 30.55
CA LYS A 360 -10.57 35.71 29.44
C LYS A 360 -12.06 35.33 29.41
N ALA A 361 -12.41 34.15 29.94
CA ALA A 361 -13.81 33.73 30.04
C ALA A 361 -14.58 34.45 31.17
N ARG A 362 -13.88 34.92 32.22
CA ARG A 362 -14.50 35.67 33.33
C ARG A 362 -14.64 37.17 33.06
N SER A 363 -13.84 37.74 32.17
CA SER A 363 -13.94 39.18 31.82
C SER A 363 -15.09 39.50 30.85
N LYS A 364 -15.78 38.50 30.31
CA LYS A 364 -16.90 38.65 29.35
C LYS A 364 -18.27 38.27 29.92
N ALA A 365 -18.34 37.91 31.20
CA ALA A 365 -19.56 37.72 31.98
C ALA A 365 -19.62 38.81 33.04
#